data_AF-A0A8J8PP73-F1
#
_entry.id   AF-A0A8J8PP73-F1
#
_cell.length_a   1.000
_cell.length_b   1.000
_cell.length_c   1.000
_cell.angle_alpha   90.00
_cell.angle_beta   90.00
_cell.angle_gamma   90.00
#
_symmetry.space_group_name_H-M   'P 1'
#
loop_
_entity.id
_entity.type
_entity.pdbx_description
1 polymer ?
#
loop_
_entity_poly.entity_id
_entity_poly.type
_entity_poly.pdbx_seq_one_letter_code
_entity_poly.pdbx_strand_id
1 'polypeptide(L)'
;TVDETRHYAFTHLILTNNIAQMNDEKKKFVTKQIRAGFVFLSLITYKAPKEFWKLPPWYQEVHQKMEEIANSAGLGLPSIEEREKIWREAVSRVAGNLKRFNVKVPSMPEIGINGEEDVEIKEDELVAVMF
;
A
#
# COMPACT_ATOMS: atom_id res chain seq x y z
N THR A 1 7.68 -18.61 2.66
CA THR A 1 7.62 -17.22 3.20
C THR A 1 8.98 -16.59 3.49
N VAL A 2 10.11 -17.31 3.39
CA VAL A 2 11.48 -16.77 3.66
C VAL A 2 11.95 -15.73 2.63
N ASP A 3 11.46 -15.79 1.39
CA ASP A 3 11.93 -14.91 0.31
C ASP A 3 11.42 -13.47 0.45
N GLU A 4 10.13 -13.26 0.71
CA GLU A 4 9.58 -11.91 0.90
C GLU A 4 10.15 -11.23 2.15
N THR A 5 10.41 -12.00 3.22
CA THR A 5 11.09 -11.47 4.41
C THR A 5 12.54 -11.07 4.09
N ARG A 6 13.25 -11.83 3.24
CA ARG A 6 14.60 -11.49 2.79
C ARG A 6 14.62 -10.23 1.91
N HIS A 7 13.67 -10.11 0.98
CA HIS A 7 13.51 -8.91 0.14
C HIS A 7 13.18 -7.67 0.97
N TYR A 8 12.27 -7.81 1.94
CA TYR A 8 11.96 -6.74 2.87
C TYR A 8 13.17 -6.33 3.72
N ALA A 9 13.91 -7.30 4.28
CA ALA A 9 15.08 -7.00 5.10
C ALA A 9 16.15 -6.22 4.32
N PHE A 10 16.41 -6.60 3.07
CA PHE A 10 17.39 -5.93 2.21
C PHE A 10 16.96 -4.50 1.85
N THR A 11 15.71 -4.33 1.41
CA THR A 11 15.17 -3.00 1.07
C THR A 11 15.09 -2.10 2.31
N HIS A 12 14.75 -2.65 3.48
CA HIS A 12 14.75 -1.93 4.75
C HIS A 12 16.15 -1.49 5.19
N LEU A 13 17.16 -2.32 4.98
CA LEU A 13 18.56 -2.00 5.25
C LEU A 13 19.05 -0.85 4.36
N ILE A 14 18.81 -0.94 3.05
CA ILE A 14 19.17 0.12 2.09
C ILE A 14 18.49 1.42 2.47
N LEU A 15 17.17 1.38 2.73
CA LEU A 15 16.43 2.56 3.10
C LEU A 15 17.00 3.17 4.38
N THR A 16 17.18 2.38 5.44
CA THR A 16 17.69 2.85 6.74
C THR A 16 19.08 3.49 6.64
N ASN A 17 19.98 2.94 5.82
CA ASN A 17 21.32 3.50 5.64
C ASN A 17 21.32 4.83 4.86
N ASN A 18 20.42 4.99 3.90
CA ASN A 18 20.44 6.12 2.98
C ASN A 18 19.49 7.26 3.38
N ILE A 19 18.41 6.95 4.09
CA ILE A 19 17.32 7.90 4.39
C ILE A 19 17.75 9.05 5.30
N ALA A 20 18.76 8.83 6.17
CA ALA A 20 19.32 9.88 7.01
C ALA A 20 20.05 10.97 6.19
N GLN A 21 20.54 10.60 5.00
CA GLN A 21 21.25 11.48 4.08
C GLN A 21 20.35 12.04 2.96
N MET A 22 19.05 11.69 2.97
CA MET A 22 18.09 12.18 1.98
C MET A 22 17.74 13.65 2.24
N ASN A 23 17.70 14.43 1.17
CA ASN A 23 17.10 15.76 1.18
C ASN A 23 15.56 15.66 1.25
N ASP A 24 14.90 16.78 1.50
CA ASP A 24 13.44 16.82 1.67
C ASP A 24 12.69 16.35 0.42
N GLU A 25 13.23 16.59 -0.78
CA GLU A 25 12.67 16.12 -2.04
C GLU A 25 12.62 14.58 -2.11
N LYS A 26 13.72 13.91 -1.78
CA LYS A 26 13.77 12.44 -1.74
C LYS A 26 12.86 11.88 -0.64
N LYS A 27 12.73 12.56 0.50
CA LYS A 27 11.78 12.15 1.56
C LYS A 27 10.34 12.26 1.10
N LYS A 28 9.98 13.35 0.40
CA LYS A 28 8.67 13.50 -0.24
C LYS A 28 8.42 12.42 -1.30
N PHE A 29 9.45 12.05 -2.05
CA PHE A 29 9.37 10.94 -2.99
C PHE A 29 9.08 9.61 -2.27
N VAL A 30 9.72 9.34 -1.12
CA VAL A 30 9.41 8.16 -0.30
C VAL A 30 7.95 8.18 0.16
N THR A 31 7.42 9.32 0.65
CA THR A 31 5.99 9.48 0.98
C THR A 31 5.10 9.07 -0.20
N LYS A 32 5.45 9.53 -1.40
CA LYS A 32 4.72 9.21 -2.63
C LYS A 32 4.76 7.73 -2.97
N GLN A 33 5.91 7.08 -2.84
CA GLN A 33 6.05 5.65 -3.10
C GLN A 33 5.26 4.78 -2.09
N ILE A 34 5.11 5.22 -0.84
CA ILE A 34 4.25 4.52 0.14
C ILE A 34 2.78 4.58 -0.28
N ARG A 35 2.32 5.76 -0.72
CA ARG A 35 0.95 5.92 -1.24
C ARG A 35 0.74 5.07 -2.49
N ALA A 36 1.69 5.07 -3.40
CA ALA A 36 1.68 4.24 -4.59
C ALA A 36 1.59 2.75 -4.28
N GLY A 37 2.42 2.26 -3.35
CA GLY A 37 2.43 0.85 -2.94
C GLY A 37 1.08 0.41 -2.37
N PHE A 38 0.43 1.27 -1.57
CA PHE A 38 -0.94 1.02 -1.11
C PHE A 38 -1.92 0.92 -2.28
N VAL A 39 -1.95 1.92 -3.16
CA VAL A 39 -2.86 1.96 -4.33
C VAL A 39 -2.68 0.73 -5.22
N PHE A 40 -1.43 0.33 -5.48
CA PHE A 40 -1.13 -0.85 -6.27
C PHE A 40 -1.62 -2.15 -5.61
N LEU A 41 -1.29 -2.36 -4.34
CA LEU A 41 -1.64 -3.62 -3.64
C LEU A 41 -3.11 -3.70 -3.24
N SER A 42 -3.82 -2.56 -3.17
CA SER A 42 -5.22 -2.49 -2.76
C SER A 42 -6.17 -3.26 -3.68
N LEU A 43 -5.82 -3.46 -4.96
CA LEU A 43 -6.58 -4.31 -5.88
C LEU A 43 -6.69 -5.76 -5.40
N ILE A 44 -5.63 -6.26 -4.76
CA ILE A 44 -5.50 -7.66 -4.34
C ILE A 44 -6.00 -7.85 -2.91
N THR A 45 -5.80 -6.85 -2.06
CA THR A 45 -5.89 -6.99 -0.60
C THR A 45 -6.95 -6.11 0.05
N TYR A 46 -7.60 -5.21 -0.70
CA TYR A 46 -8.67 -4.35 -0.21
C TYR A 46 -9.72 -4.04 -1.28
N LYS A 47 -9.71 -2.82 -1.85
CA LYS A 47 -10.58 -2.37 -2.93
C LYS A 47 -9.73 -1.66 -3.97
N ALA A 48 -10.09 -1.85 -5.24
CA ALA A 48 -9.51 -1.08 -6.33
C ALA A 48 -9.86 0.42 -6.20
N PRO A 49 -8.86 1.33 -6.15
CA PRO A 49 -9.11 2.76 -6.24
C PRO A 49 -9.61 3.09 -7.64
N LYS A 50 -10.69 3.88 -7.73
CA LYS A 50 -11.43 4.13 -8.98
C LYS A 50 -10.59 4.76 -10.10
N GLU A 51 -9.58 5.54 -9.74
CA GLU A 51 -8.84 6.38 -10.70
C GLU A 51 -7.53 5.75 -11.16
N PHE A 52 -6.99 4.77 -10.43
CA PHE A 52 -5.70 4.18 -10.73
C PHE A 52 -5.81 2.99 -11.68
N TRP A 53 -6.77 2.09 -11.45
CA TRP A 53 -6.93 0.89 -12.25
C TRP A 53 -7.97 1.09 -13.35
N LYS A 54 -7.57 0.81 -14.59
CA LYS A 54 -8.49 0.77 -15.74
C LYS A 54 -9.22 -0.57 -15.78
N LEU A 55 -10.23 -0.70 -14.92
CA LEU A 55 -10.98 -1.95 -14.78
C LEU A 55 -12.27 -1.93 -15.60
N PRO A 56 -12.71 -3.08 -16.11
CA PRO A 56 -14.02 -3.20 -16.73
C PRO A 56 -15.16 -2.84 -15.75
N PRO A 57 -16.31 -2.30 -16.22
CA PRO A 57 -17.42 -1.91 -15.35
C PRO A 57 -17.98 -3.04 -14.48
N TRP A 58 -17.84 -4.29 -14.94
CA TRP A 58 -18.31 -5.51 -14.26
C TRP A 58 -17.30 -6.09 -13.26
N TYR A 59 -16.09 -5.54 -13.16
CA TYR A 59 -15.02 -6.10 -12.32
C TYR A 59 -15.46 -6.26 -10.86
N GLN A 60 -16.03 -5.20 -10.29
CA GLN A 60 -16.37 -5.18 -8.86
C GLN A 60 -17.43 -6.22 -8.51
N GLU A 61 -18.45 -6.36 -9.37
CA GLU A 61 -19.52 -7.36 -9.22
C GLU A 61 -18.97 -8.78 -9.29
N VAL A 62 -18.16 -9.07 -10.33
CA VAL A 62 -17.57 -10.39 -10.51
C VAL A 62 -16.62 -10.73 -9.38
N HIS A 63 -15.77 -9.79 -8.96
CA HIS A 63 -14.82 -9.99 -7.88
C HIS A 63 -15.53 -10.33 -6.56
N GLN A 64 -16.55 -9.56 -6.17
CA GLN A 64 -17.33 -9.83 -4.96
C GLN A 64 -18.00 -11.21 -5.01
N LYS A 65 -18.59 -11.58 -6.16
CA LYS A 65 -19.21 -12.90 -6.33
C LYS A 65 -18.19 -14.04 -6.22
N MET A 66 -16.98 -13.86 -6.74
CA MET A 66 -15.90 -14.84 -6.60
C MET A 66 -15.47 -14.99 -5.14
N GLU A 67 -15.39 -13.89 -4.38
CA GLU A 67 -15.06 -13.93 -2.96
C GLU A 67 -16.14 -14.62 -2.13
N GLU A 68 -17.42 -14.37 -2.42
CA GLU A 68 -18.55 -15.06 -1.79
C GLU A 68 -18.51 -16.57 -2.03
N ILE A 69 -18.25 -17.00 -3.27
CA ILE A 69 -18.09 -18.41 -3.62
C ILE A 69 -16.90 -19.02 -2.87
N ALA A 70 -15.75 -18.35 -2.87
CA ALA A 70 -14.56 -18.79 -2.16
C ALA A 70 -14.81 -18.95 -0.64
N ASN A 71 -15.50 -17.98 -0.02
CA ASN A 71 -15.89 -18.05 1.38
C ASN A 71 -16.88 -19.17 1.66
N SER A 72 -17.88 -19.35 0.81
CA SER A 72 -18.87 -20.42 0.93
C SER A 72 -18.25 -21.81 0.80
N ALA A 73 -17.16 -21.92 0.03
CA ALA A 73 -16.35 -23.13 -0.11
C ALA A 73 -15.40 -23.38 1.09
N GLY A 74 -15.37 -22.49 2.08
CA GLY A 74 -14.56 -22.64 3.29
C GLY A 74 -13.11 -22.12 3.14
N LEU A 75 -12.80 -21.31 2.12
CA LEU A 75 -11.46 -20.74 1.96
C LEU A 75 -11.13 -19.63 2.98
N GLY A 76 -12.13 -19.07 3.67
CA GLY A 76 -11.93 -18.16 4.80
C GLY A 76 -11.27 -16.84 4.43
N LEU A 77 -11.77 -16.16 3.40
CA LEU A 77 -11.36 -14.82 3.04
C LEU A 77 -11.81 -13.79 4.08
N PRO A 78 -10.94 -12.84 4.44
CA PRO A 78 -11.28 -11.80 5.41
C PRO A 78 -12.38 -10.89 4.88
N SER A 79 -13.22 -10.39 5.80
CA SER A 79 -14.22 -9.37 5.52
C SER A 79 -13.56 -8.06 5.08
N ILE A 80 -14.35 -7.15 4.52
CA ILE A 80 -13.81 -5.88 4.07
C ILE A 80 -13.28 -5.02 5.22
N GLU A 81 -13.93 -5.10 6.39
CA GLU A 81 -13.52 -4.42 7.62
C GLU A 81 -12.22 -5.01 8.16
N GLU A 82 -12.06 -6.34 8.10
CA GLU A 82 -10.83 -7.02 8.51
C GLU A 82 -9.66 -6.62 7.60
N ARG A 83 -9.88 -6.58 6.29
CA ARG A 83 -8.89 -6.10 5.32
C ARG A 83 -8.50 -4.65 5.58
N GLU A 84 -9.46 -3.78 5.87
CA GLU A 84 -9.20 -2.38 6.21
C GLU A 84 -8.32 -2.27 7.46
N LYS A 85 -8.63 -3.05 8.50
CA LYS A 85 -7.83 -3.11 9.73
C LYS A 85 -6.41 -3.60 9.46
N ILE A 86 -6.25 -4.68 8.70
CA ILE A 86 -4.93 -5.23 8.31
C ILE A 86 -4.11 -4.17 7.57
N TRP A 87 -4.74 -3.44 6.64
CA TRP A 87 -4.08 -2.36 5.92
C TRP A 87 -3.67 -1.21 6.82
N ARG A 88 -4.56 -0.75 7.69
CA ARG A 88 -4.28 0.31 8.65
C ARG A 88 -3.09 -0.05 9.54
N GLU A 89 -3.05 -1.28 10.03
CA GLU A 89 -1.94 -1.80 10.84
C GLU A 89 -0.63 -1.90 10.04
N ALA A 90 -0.69 -2.37 8.79
CA ALA A 90 0.47 -2.46 7.91
C ALA A 90 1.10 -1.09 7.62
N VAL A 91 0.28 -0.11 7.23
CA VAL A 91 0.75 1.26 6.95
C VAL A 91 1.23 1.93 8.24
N SER A 92 0.54 1.74 9.37
CA SER A 92 0.97 2.29 10.67
C SER A 92 2.35 1.77 11.10
N ARG A 93 2.67 0.50 10.80
CA ARG A 93 3.99 -0.07 11.05
C ARG A 93 5.07 0.55 10.19
N VAL A 94 4.79 0.76 8.90
CA VAL A 94 5.70 1.45 7.97
C VAL A 94 5.91 2.90 8.44
N ALA A 95 4.83 3.60 8.78
CA ALA A 95 4.86 4.96 9.34
C ALA A 95 5.72 5.07 10.60
N GLY A 96 5.55 4.16 11.56
CA GLY A 96 6.35 4.13 12.79
C GLY A 96 7.86 3.99 12.49
N ASN A 97 8.21 3.15 11.51
CA ASN A 97 9.60 2.96 11.08
C ASN A 97 10.19 4.20 10.38
N LEU A 98 9.36 5.05 9.78
CA LEU A 98 9.78 6.22 9.02
C LEU A 98 9.87 7.49 9.87
N LYS A 99 9.12 7.56 10.98
CA LYS A 99 9.12 8.69 11.92
C LYS A 99 10.52 9.06 12.40
N ARG A 100 11.38 8.05 12.62
CA ARG A 100 12.79 8.25 13.04
C ARG A 100 13.67 8.99 12.01
N PHE A 101 13.19 9.15 10.77
CA PHE A 101 13.90 9.81 9.68
C PHE A 101 13.24 11.11 9.21
N ASN A 102 12.21 11.57 9.94
CA ASN A 102 11.42 12.75 9.59
C ASN A 102 10.79 12.66 8.18
N VAL A 103 10.32 11.47 7.80
CA VAL A 103 9.55 11.26 6.57
C VAL A 103 8.07 11.29 6.93
N LYS A 104 7.31 12.12 6.22
CA LYS A 104 5.87 12.26 6.41
C LYS A 104 5.14 11.02 5.91
N VAL A 105 3.99 10.74 6.51
CA VAL A 105 3.11 9.65 6.10
C VAL A 105 2.02 10.23 5.22
N PRO A 106 1.70 9.60 4.07
CA PRO A 106 0.62 10.09 3.22
C PRO A 106 -0.74 9.90 3.89
N SER A 107 -1.68 10.79 3.60
CA SER A 107 -3.08 10.60 3.95
C SER A 107 -3.68 9.42 3.17
N MET A 108 -4.42 8.56 3.86
CA MET A 108 -5.20 7.46 3.29
C MET A 108 -6.54 7.35 4.04
N PRO A 109 -7.47 8.29 3.81
CA PRO A 109 -8.76 8.34 4.51
C PRO A 109 -9.61 7.07 4.31
N GLU A 110 -9.45 6.36 3.18
CA GLU A 110 -10.13 5.10 2.87
C GLU A 110 -9.83 3.96 3.85
N ILE A 111 -8.72 4.06 4.59
CA ILE A 111 -8.36 3.11 5.66
C ILE A 111 -8.19 3.83 7.00
N GLY A 112 -8.70 5.06 7.13
CA GLY A 112 -8.70 5.83 8.38
C GLY A 112 -7.34 6.42 8.78
N ILE A 113 -6.42 6.64 7.84
CA ILE A 113 -5.13 7.28 8.11
C ILE A 113 -5.18 8.75 7.70
N ASN A 114 -5.16 9.64 8.69
CA ASN A 114 -5.01 11.08 8.48
C ASN A 114 -3.52 11.42 8.53
N GLY A 115 -2.86 11.33 7.39
CA GLY A 115 -1.43 11.63 7.24
C GLY A 115 -1.14 13.13 7.27
N GLU A 116 0.13 13.49 7.15
CA GLU A 116 0.58 14.89 7.13
C GLU A 116 0.69 15.45 5.70
N GLU A 117 0.47 14.60 4.70
CA GLU A 117 0.70 14.93 3.29
C GLU A 117 -0.35 14.24 2.41
N ASP A 118 -1.16 15.05 1.71
CA ASP A 118 -2.06 14.54 0.68
C ASP A 118 -1.26 14.31 -0.59
N VAL A 119 -1.23 13.04 -1.04
CA VAL A 119 -0.49 12.64 -2.23
C VAL A 119 -1.47 12.12 -3.27
N GLU A 120 -1.56 12.85 -4.37
CA GLU A 120 -2.20 12.37 -5.59
C GLU A 120 -1.23 11.43 -6.34
N ILE A 121 -1.75 10.30 -6.81
CA ILE A 121 -0.96 9.32 -7.57
C ILE A 121 -1.44 9.30 -9.01
N LYS A 122 -0.53 9.57 -9.93
CA LYS A 122 -0.73 9.35 -11.36
C LYS A 122 0.08 8.15 -11.83
N GLU A 123 -0.46 7.40 -12.78
CA GLU A 123 0.12 6.15 -13.30
C GLU A 123 1.55 6.35 -13.83
N ASP A 124 1.83 7.49 -14.45
CA ASP A 124 3.12 7.87 -15.05
C ASP A 124 4.19 8.28 -14.03
N GLU A 125 3.80 8.52 -12.78
CA GLU A 125 4.71 8.96 -11.71
C GLU A 125 5.18 7.82 -10.81
N LEU A 126 4.79 6.59 -11.14
CA LEU A 126 5.18 5.38 -10.42
C LEU A 126 6.43 4.76 -11.02
N VAL A 127 7.39 4.44 -10.16
CA VAL A 127 8.53 3.62 -10.54
C VAL A 127 8.08 2.16 -10.49
N ALA A 128 7.63 1.63 -11.62
CA ALA A 128 7.54 0.20 -11.80
C ALA A 128 8.96 -0.35 -11.89
N VAL A 129 9.51 -0.81 -10.77
CA VAL A 129 10.74 -1.63 -10.81
C VAL A 129 10.33 -2.98 -11.38
N MET A 130 10.43 -3.14 -12.71
CA MET A 130 10.45 -4.47 -13.32
C MET A 130 11.74 -5.15 -12.86
N PHE A 131 11.61 -6.11 -11.94
CA PHE A 131 12.69 -7.04 -11.63
C PHE A 131 12.78 -8.12 -12.72
#